data_AF-A0A4Q1ZVP2-F1
#
_entry.id   AF-A0A4Q1ZVP2-F1
#
_cell.length_a   1.000
_cell.length_b   1.000
_cell.length_c   1.000
_cell.angle_alpha   90.00
_cell.angle_beta   90.00
_cell.angle_gamma   90.00
#
_symmetry.space_group_name_H-M   'P 1'
#
loop_
_entity.id
_entity.type
_entity.pdbx_description
1 polymer ?
#
loop_
_entity_poly.entity_id
_entity_poly.type
_entity_poly.pdbx_seq_one_letter_code
_entity_poly.pdbx_strand_id
1 'polypeptide(L)'
;MQVRIGEVIKMHRGRKGLTQDKLAEILGVSAQAISRWENQMTYPDINLIPAIANFFGISTDELLGMDTLRNEEEISRIHSTVHRAIKSGKVDEAITELRKALKTYPNDYGFMCELAQALTIHKDYEVSKESLDEATRISELILEDCVNDKIRSTTKANLCFVYLHCGKVEAAKQLAGQLPHVWESREMIVPEMSAADFDLNKFKLGITTTLDVVYAKIKALEDDDKTSTSKLLILGQKSFEHVNFDEKMNMITKFMA
;
A
#
# COMPACT_ATOMS: atom_id res chain seq x y z
N MET A 1 -15.61 -8.06 6.21
CA MET A 1 -14.63 -8.98 6.82
C MET A 1 -15.30 -10.34 6.99
N GLN A 2 -14.74 -11.41 6.43
CA GLN A 2 -15.24 -12.78 6.63
C GLN A 2 -14.29 -13.48 7.61
N VAL A 3 -14.75 -13.68 8.84
CA VAL A 3 -13.98 -14.32 9.91
C VAL A 3 -13.98 -15.82 9.68
N ARG A 4 -12.83 -16.49 9.69
CA ARG A 4 -12.73 -17.92 9.35
C ARG A 4 -12.91 -18.84 10.56
N ILE A 5 -13.66 -18.39 11.56
CA ILE A 5 -13.85 -19.09 12.83
C ILE A 5 -14.41 -20.51 12.66
N GLY A 6 -15.29 -20.74 11.68
CA GLY A 6 -15.83 -22.06 11.36
C GLY A 6 -14.76 -23.09 10.98
N GLU A 7 -13.79 -22.68 10.16
CA GLU A 7 -12.67 -23.53 9.74
C GLU A 7 -11.78 -23.89 10.94
N VAL A 8 -11.51 -22.91 11.81
CA VAL A 8 -10.68 -23.08 13.00
C VAL A 8 -11.39 -24.02 14.00
N ILE A 9 -12.67 -23.80 14.28
CA ILE A 9 -13.47 -24.69 15.14
C ILE A 9 -13.42 -26.14 14.62
N LYS A 10 -13.68 -26.34 13.32
CA LYS A 10 -13.67 -27.66 12.70
C LYS A 10 -12.30 -28.34 12.81
N MET A 11 -11.23 -27.58 12.57
CA MET A 11 -9.85 -28.07 12.66
C MET A 11 -9.51 -28.50 14.10
N HIS A 12 -9.74 -27.65 15.10
CA HIS A 12 -9.40 -27.98 16.49
C HIS A 12 -10.31 -29.05 17.09
N ARG A 13 -11.60 -29.07 16.71
CA ARG A 13 -12.52 -30.18 17.05
C ARG A 13 -11.98 -31.51 16.51
N GLY A 14 -11.56 -31.54 15.24
CA GLY A 14 -10.95 -32.71 14.61
C GLY A 14 -9.67 -33.17 15.31
N ARG A 15 -8.77 -32.24 15.68
CA ARG A 15 -7.54 -32.54 16.43
C ARG A 15 -7.80 -33.17 17.81
N LYS A 16 -8.91 -32.79 18.47
CA LYS A 16 -9.35 -33.40 19.74
C LYS A 16 -10.20 -34.67 19.54
N GLY A 17 -10.47 -35.10 18.31
CA GLY A 17 -11.26 -36.31 18.01
C GLY A 17 -12.74 -36.21 18.41
N LEU A 18 -13.29 -35.00 18.49
CA LEU A 18 -14.65 -34.77 18.97
C LEU A 18 -15.68 -34.78 17.84
N THR A 19 -16.88 -35.27 18.10
CA THR A 19 -18.04 -35.07 17.21
C THR A 19 -18.63 -33.67 17.38
N GLN A 20 -19.43 -33.21 16.43
CA GLN A 20 -20.14 -31.93 16.56
C GLN A 20 -21.08 -31.95 17.77
N ASP A 21 -21.76 -33.07 18.04
CA ASP A 21 -22.62 -33.24 19.21
C ASP A 21 -21.84 -33.09 20.52
N LYS A 22 -20.65 -33.69 20.62
CA LYS A 22 -19.85 -33.62 21.84
C LYS A 22 -19.34 -32.21 22.10
N LEU A 23 -18.93 -31.50 21.05
CA LEU A 23 -18.55 -30.10 21.17
C LEU A 23 -19.75 -29.23 21.58
N ALA A 24 -20.93 -29.51 21.03
CA ALA A 24 -22.16 -28.79 21.34
C ALA A 24 -22.55 -28.94 22.82
N GLU A 25 -22.47 -30.16 23.36
CA GLU A 25 -22.71 -30.46 24.78
C GLU A 25 -21.75 -29.68 25.69
N ILE A 26 -20.46 -29.66 25.35
CA ILE A 26 -19.43 -28.95 26.14
C ILE A 26 -19.68 -27.44 26.16
N LEU A 27 -20.08 -26.87 25.02
CA LEU A 27 -20.29 -25.43 24.88
C LEU A 27 -21.71 -24.98 25.26
N GLY A 28 -22.61 -25.91 25.61
CA GLY A 28 -23.99 -25.62 25.97
C GLY A 28 -24.84 -25.09 24.80
N VAL A 29 -24.57 -25.56 23.57
CA VAL A 29 -25.28 -25.16 22.34
C VAL A 29 -25.84 -26.37 21.59
N SER A 30 -26.58 -26.15 20.50
CA SER A 30 -27.06 -27.25 19.66
C SER A 30 -25.99 -27.74 18.69
N ALA A 31 -26.00 -29.03 18.36
CA ALA A 31 -25.12 -29.59 17.33
C ALA A 31 -25.33 -28.94 15.96
N GLN A 32 -26.55 -28.50 15.68
CA GLN A 32 -26.88 -27.72 14.49
C GLN A 32 -26.14 -26.38 14.49
N ALA A 33 -25.99 -25.71 15.63
CA ALA A 33 -25.22 -24.48 15.73
C ALA A 33 -23.74 -24.75 15.38
N ILE A 34 -23.12 -25.79 15.96
CA ILE A 34 -21.75 -26.19 15.61
C ILE A 34 -21.62 -26.45 14.10
N SER A 35 -22.53 -27.23 13.52
CA SER A 35 -22.49 -27.53 12.08
C SER A 35 -22.61 -26.28 11.22
N ARG A 36 -23.49 -25.35 11.58
CA ARG A 36 -23.65 -24.07 10.86
C ARG A 36 -22.42 -23.18 11.00
N TRP A 37 -21.77 -23.16 12.17
CA TRP A 37 -20.50 -22.46 12.36
C TRP A 37 -19.41 -23.05 11.49
N GLU A 38 -19.21 -24.37 11.54
CA GLU A 38 -18.18 -25.08 10.77
C GLU A 38 -18.35 -24.97 9.25
N ASN A 39 -19.58 -24.74 8.78
CA ASN A 39 -19.90 -24.54 7.36
C ASN A 39 -20.06 -23.06 6.98
N GLN A 40 -19.60 -22.12 7.82
CA GLN A 40 -19.64 -20.67 7.57
C GLN A 40 -21.05 -20.09 7.30
N MET A 41 -22.10 -20.76 7.80
CA MET A 41 -23.48 -20.31 7.63
C MET A 41 -23.90 -19.28 8.68
N THR A 42 -23.35 -19.39 9.89
CA THR A 42 -23.57 -18.46 11.01
C THR A 42 -22.30 -18.36 11.84
N TYR A 43 -22.22 -17.39 12.74
CA TYR A 43 -21.11 -17.25 13.68
C TYR A 43 -21.55 -17.62 15.11
N PRO A 44 -20.62 -18.07 15.99
CA PRO A 44 -20.89 -18.12 17.41
C PRO A 44 -21.23 -16.72 17.94
N ASP A 45 -22.06 -16.67 18.98
CA ASP A 45 -22.29 -15.43 19.72
C ASP A 45 -20.95 -14.91 20.27
N ILE A 46 -20.76 -13.59 20.29
CA ILE A 46 -19.50 -12.98 20.77
C ILE A 46 -19.16 -13.41 22.20
N ASN A 47 -20.18 -13.68 23.04
CA ASN A 47 -20.01 -14.15 24.41
C ASN A 47 -19.48 -15.59 24.49
N LEU A 48 -19.62 -16.40 23.42
CA LEU A 48 -19.10 -17.76 23.35
C LEU A 48 -17.63 -17.83 22.90
N ILE A 49 -17.11 -16.76 22.29
CA ILE A 49 -15.74 -16.72 21.75
C ILE A 49 -14.69 -17.05 22.83
N PRO A 50 -14.73 -16.46 24.05
CA PRO A 50 -13.75 -16.79 25.09
C PRO A 50 -13.84 -18.26 25.54
N ALA A 51 -15.06 -18.80 25.63
CA ALA A 51 -15.27 -20.19 26.04
C ALA A 51 -14.72 -21.18 25.00
N ILE A 52 -14.97 -20.91 23.71
CA ILE A 52 -14.45 -21.71 22.60
C ILE A 52 -12.90 -21.66 22.56
N ALA A 53 -12.32 -20.46 22.70
CA ALA A 53 -10.88 -20.26 22.70
C ALA A 53 -10.21 -21.01 23.87
N ASN A 54 -10.73 -20.84 25.09
CA ASN A 54 -10.25 -21.55 26.28
C ASN A 54 -10.37 -23.07 26.16
N PHE A 55 -11.47 -23.57 25.60
CA PHE A 55 -11.67 -25.01 25.39
C PHE A 55 -10.61 -25.61 24.44
N PHE A 56 -10.28 -24.89 23.38
CA PHE A 56 -9.26 -25.32 22.42
C PHE A 56 -7.83 -25.00 22.86
N GLY A 57 -7.64 -24.14 23.87
CA GLY A 57 -6.33 -23.72 24.36
C GLY A 57 -5.61 -22.78 23.40
N ILE A 58 -6.36 -21.95 22.68
CA ILE A 58 -5.86 -20.99 21.69
C ILE A 58 -6.26 -19.56 22.05
N SER A 59 -5.63 -18.56 21.45
CA SER A 59 -6.06 -17.16 21.61
C SER A 59 -7.37 -16.90 20.86
N THR A 60 -8.09 -15.84 21.25
CA THR A 60 -9.25 -15.37 20.48
C THR A 60 -8.87 -14.93 19.07
N ASP A 61 -7.66 -14.41 18.89
CA ASP A 61 -7.15 -14.00 17.58
C ASP A 61 -6.96 -15.22 16.67
N GLU A 62 -6.35 -16.29 17.18
CA GLU A 62 -6.23 -17.56 16.44
C GLU A 62 -7.61 -18.13 16.11
N LEU A 63 -8.54 -18.12 17.07
CA LEU A 63 -9.92 -18.58 16.86
C LEU A 63 -10.64 -17.79 15.77
N LEU A 64 -10.47 -16.47 15.73
CA LEU A 64 -11.03 -15.60 14.70
C LEU A 64 -10.27 -15.69 13.37
N GLY A 65 -9.12 -16.36 13.33
CA GLY A 65 -8.24 -16.44 12.17
C GLY A 65 -7.47 -15.15 11.89
N MET A 66 -7.30 -14.32 12.92
CA MET A 66 -6.53 -13.06 12.93
C MET A 66 -5.06 -13.36 13.27
N ASP A 67 -4.39 -14.12 12.39
CA ASP A 67 -2.95 -14.35 12.51
C ASP A 67 -2.20 -13.15 11.93
N THR A 68 -1.38 -12.49 12.75
CA THR A 68 -0.61 -11.30 12.37
C THR A 68 0.31 -11.55 11.19
N LEU A 69 0.95 -12.72 11.11
CA LEU A 69 1.84 -13.07 10.00
C LEU A 69 1.04 -13.24 8.70
N ARG A 70 -0.13 -13.88 8.80
CA ARG A 70 -1.03 -14.06 7.66
C ARG A 70 -1.58 -12.73 7.15
N ASN A 71 -1.83 -11.78 8.04
CA ASN A 71 -2.26 -10.44 7.66
C ASN A 71 -1.14 -9.69 6.94
N GLU A 72 0.11 -9.78 7.40
CA GLU A 72 1.26 -9.17 6.72
C GLU A 72 1.49 -9.75 5.33
N GLU A 73 1.39 -11.08 5.18
CA GLU A 73 1.48 -11.76 3.87
C GLU A 73 0.36 -11.32 2.93
N GLU A 74 -0.87 -11.22 3.43
CA GLU A 74 -2.01 -10.77 2.65
C GLU A 74 -1.87 -9.30 2.24
N ILE A 75 -1.41 -8.44 3.14
CA ILE A 75 -1.14 -7.03 2.86
C ILE A 75 -0.09 -6.90 1.75
N SER A 76 1.02 -7.63 1.87
CA SER A 76 2.08 -7.68 0.85
C SER A 76 1.58 -8.20 -0.50
N ARG A 77 0.71 -9.21 -0.50
CA ARG A 77 0.07 -9.76 -1.70
C ARG A 77 -0.83 -8.73 -2.38
N ILE A 78 -1.60 -7.96 -1.61
CA ILE A 78 -2.46 -6.89 -2.12
C ILE A 78 -1.61 -5.80 -2.78
N HIS A 79 -0.59 -5.28 -2.08
CA HIS A 79 0.36 -4.30 -2.64
C HIS A 79 0.95 -4.76 -3.98
N SER A 80 1.42 -6.02 -4.03
CA SER A 80 1.98 -6.61 -5.25
C SER A 80 0.97 -6.70 -6.40
N THR A 81 -0.30 -6.94 -6.08
CA THR A 81 -1.39 -7.06 -7.07
C THR A 81 -1.78 -5.70 -7.61
N VAL A 82 -1.94 -4.71 -6.73
CA VAL A 82 -2.20 -3.31 -7.06
C VAL A 82 -1.10 -2.76 -7.96
N HIS A 83 0.16 -2.94 -7.58
CA HIS A 83 1.30 -2.47 -8.37
C HIS A 83 1.33 -3.07 -9.78
N ARG A 84 1.06 -4.37 -9.92
CA ARG A 84 0.94 -5.01 -11.25
C ARG A 84 -0.22 -4.43 -12.06
N ALA A 85 -1.39 -4.25 -11.45
CA ALA A 85 -2.56 -3.70 -12.12
C ALA A 85 -2.29 -2.28 -12.65
N ILE A 86 -1.72 -1.41 -11.81
CA ILE A 86 -1.30 -0.05 -12.21
C ILE A 86 -0.31 -0.11 -13.38
N LYS A 87 0.73 -0.94 -13.29
CA LYS A 87 1.73 -1.09 -14.35
C LYS A 87 1.11 -1.56 -15.68
N SER A 88 0.13 -2.44 -15.63
CA SER A 88 -0.63 -2.91 -16.80
C SER A 88 -1.68 -1.90 -17.28
N GLY A 89 -1.80 -0.73 -16.66
CA GLY A 89 -2.78 0.30 -17.01
C GLY A 89 -4.21 0.01 -16.54
N LYS A 90 -4.41 -1.02 -15.70
CA LYS A 90 -5.70 -1.41 -15.11
C LYS A 90 -5.93 -0.64 -13.81
N VAL A 91 -5.94 0.69 -13.90
CA VAL A 91 -6.01 1.57 -12.72
C VAL A 91 -7.34 1.40 -11.97
N ASP A 92 -8.46 1.28 -12.68
CA ASP A 92 -9.77 1.09 -12.04
C ASP A 92 -9.88 -0.21 -11.24
N GLU A 93 -9.25 -1.28 -11.72
CA GLU A 93 -9.14 -2.55 -10.98
C GLU A 93 -8.32 -2.35 -9.70
N ALA A 94 -7.22 -1.60 -9.77
CA ALA A 94 -6.39 -1.27 -8.61
C ALA A 94 -7.15 -0.44 -7.57
N ILE A 95 -7.87 0.61 -7.99
CA ILE A 95 -8.71 1.44 -7.11
C ILE A 95 -9.77 0.59 -6.42
N THR A 96 -10.42 -0.31 -7.18
CA THR A 96 -11.45 -1.20 -6.63
C THR A 96 -10.89 -2.13 -5.56
N GLU A 97 -9.73 -2.73 -5.83
CA GLU A 97 -9.08 -3.63 -4.87
C GLU A 97 -8.58 -2.88 -3.63
N LEU A 98 -8.03 -1.68 -3.78
CA LEU A 98 -7.61 -0.83 -2.66
C LEU A 98 -8.79 -0.41 -1.77
N ARG A 99 -9.92 0.00 -2.37
CA ARG A 99 -11.15 0.31 -1.60
C ARG A 99 -11.67 -0.92 -0.84
N LYS A 100 -11.56 -2.12 -1.42
CA LYS A 100 -11.93 -3.37 -0.74
C LYS A 100 -10.94 -3.72 0.39
N ALA A 101 -9.64 -3.50 0.17
CA ALA A 101 -8.61 -3.67 1.18
C ALA A 101 -8.84 -2.74 2.37
N LEU A 102 -9.12 -1.46 2.13
CA LEU A 102 -9.39 -0.47 3.19
C LEU A 102 -10.68 -0.74 3.99
N LYS A 103 -11.65 -1.48 3.44
CA LYS A 103 -12.78 -1.99 4.24
C LYS A 103 -12.36 -3.07 5.25
N THR A 104 -11.22 -3.71 5.02
CA THR A 104 -10.66 -4.76 5.88
C THR A 104 -9.55 -4.22 6.78
N TYR A 105 -8.73 -3.31 6.25
CA TYR A 105 -7.59 -2.69 6.91
C TYR A 105 -7.73 -1.14 6.85
N PRO A 106 -8.67 -0.55 7.60
CA PRO A 106 -9.02 0.87 7.46
C PRO A 106 -7.89 1.85 7.80
N ASN A 107 -6.95 1.45 8.65
CA ASN A 107 -5.83 2.28 9.08
C ASN A 107 -4.50 1.85 8.45
N ASP A 108 -4.55 1.10 7.34
CA ASP A 108 -3.34 0.79 6.58
C ASP A 108 -2.96 2.01 5.72
N TYR A 109 -2.04 2.83 6.25
CA TYR A 109 -1.58 4.03 5.57
C TYR A 109 -0.86 3.73 4.25
N GLY A 110 -0.37 2.51 4.04
CA GLY A 110 0.18 2.06 2.76
C GLY A 110 -0.89 2.01 1.69
N PHE A 111 -2.00 1.30 1.94
CA PHE A 111 -3.15 1.25 1.03
C PHE A 111 -3.80 2.61 0.83
N MET A 112 -3.88 3.44 1.88
CA MET A 112 -4.40 4.80 1.75
C MET A 112 -3.52 5.63 0.80
N CYS A 113 -2.19 5.55 0.95
CA CYS A 113 -1.25 6.26 0.09
C CYS A 113 -1.33 5.76 -1.36
N GLU A 114 -1.43 4.45 -1.57
CA GLU A 114 -1.59 3.86 -2.91
C GLU A 114 -2.93 4.23 -3.55
N LEU A 115 -4.01 4.33 -2.77
CA LEU A 115 -5.31 4.75 -3.27
C LEU A 115 -5.30 6.22 -3.69
N ALA A 116 -4.76 7.09 -2.83
CA ALA A 116 -4.61 8.51 -3.16
C ALA A 116 -3.78 8.71 -4.44
N GLN A 117 -2.72 7.92 -4.62
CA GLN A 117 -1.95 7.92 -5.86
C GLN A 117 -2.76 7.41 -7.05
N ALA A 118 -3.41 6.24 -6.92
CA ALA A 118 -4.15 5.61 -8.01
C ALA A 118 -5.28 6.50 -8.55
N LEU A 119 -5.97 7.23 -7.66
CA LEU A 119 -7.03 8.19 -8.02
C LEU A 119 -6.54 9.37 -8.87
N THR A 120 -5.24 9.61 -8.94
CA THR A 120 -4.64 10.70 -9.73
C THR A 120 -4.07 10.21 -11.06
N ILE A 121 -4.12 8.90 -11.34
CA ILE A 121 -3.58 8.31 -12.57
C ILE A 121 -4.65 8.38 -13.67
N HIS A 122 -4.41 9.14 -14.72
CA HIS A 122 -5.23 9.10 -15.93
C HIS A 122 -4.37 9.08 -17.20
N LYS A 123 -4.82 8.32 -18.21
CA LYS A 123 -4.12 8.19 -19.50
C LYS A 123 -4.52 9.27 -20.51
N ASP A 124 -5.78 9.72 -20.51
CA ASP A 124 -6.33 10.49 -21.66
C ASP A 124 -7.35 11.60 -21.30
N TYR A 125 -7.65 11.85 -20.02
CA TYR A 125 -8.64 12.86 -19.58
C TYR A 125 -8.21 13.57 -18.29
N GLU A 126 -8.77 14.76 -18.05
CA GLU A 126 -8.65 15.45 -16.76
C GLU A 126 -9.15 14.56 -15.61
N VAL A 127 -8.41 14.56 -14.51
CA VAL A 127 -8.78 13.84 -13.28
C VAL A 127 -10.10 14.42 -12.77
N SER A 128 -11.07 13.56 -12.46
CA SER A 128 -12.36 14.06 -11.95
C SER A 128 -12.17 14.77 -10.61
N LYS A 129 -12.99 15.81 -10.38
CA LYS A 129 -12.95 16.57 -9.14
C LYS A 129 -13.18 15.67 -7.92
N GLU A 130 -14.08 14.69 -8.04
CA GLU A 130 -14.36 13.73 -6.97
C GLU A 130 -13.12 12.90 -6.60
N SER A 131 -12.36 12.44 -7.59
CA SER A 131 -11.12 11.68 -7.35
C SER A 131 -10.04 12.53 -6.71
N LEU A 132 -9.92 13.81 -7.12
CA LEU A 132 -8.99 14.76 -6.52
C LEU A 132 -9.36 15.11 -5.07
N ASP A 133 -10.64 15.33 -4.79
CA ASP A 133 -11.15 15.61 -3.45
C ASP A 133 -10.94 14.39 -2.52
N GLU A 134 -11.21 13.17 -3.03
CA GLU A 134 -10.94 11.94 -2.28
C GLU A 134 -9.43 11.75 -1.99
N ALA A 135 -8.57 11.92 -3.00
CA ALA A 135 -7.12 11.80 -2.85
C ALA A 135 -6.56 12.84 -1.87
N THR A 136 -7.06 14.07 -1.92
CA THR A 136 -6.70 15.15 -0.98
C THR A 136 -7.05 14.76 0.45
N ARG A 137 -8.32 14.38 0.69
CA ARG A 137 -8.81 14.00 2.02
C ARG A 137 -8.03 12.82 2.61
N ILE A 138 -7.73 11.80 1.80
CA ILE A 138 -6.94 10.65 2.23
C ILE A 138 -5.51 11.09 2.58
N SER A 139 -4.88 11.94 1.76
CA SER A 139 -3.52 12.41 1.98
C SER A 139 -3.41 13.24 3.26
N GLU A 140 -4.36 14.15 3.50
CA GLU A 140 -4.41 14.97 4.70
C GLU A 140 -4.58 14.10 5.96
N LEU A 141 -5.46 13.09 5.92
CA LEU A 141 -5.63 12.13 7.01
C LEU A 141 -4.35 11.34 7.32
N ILE A 142 -3.60 10.90 6.30
CA ILE A 142 -2.30 10.25 6.51
C ILE A 142 -1.31 11.21 7.18
N LEU A 143 -1.26 12.48 6.77
CA LEU A 143 -0.33 13.47 7.33
C LEU A 143 -0.67 13.89 8.76
N GLU A 144 -1.92 13.75 9.17
CA GLU A 144 -2.38 13.98 10.54
C GLU A 144 -1.99 12.81 11.47
N ASP A 145 -2.33 11.58 11.09
CA ASP A 145 -2.27 10.44 12.03
C ASP A 145 -1.04 9.52 11.87
N CYS A 146 -0.45 9.45 10.67
CA CYS A 146 0.62 8.49 10.40
C CYS A 146 1.93 8.93 11.07
N VAL A 147 2.56 8.03 11.82
CA VAL A 147 3.89 8.25 12.45
C VAL A 147 5.06 7.75 11.59
N ASN A 148 4.79 7.07 10.47
CA ASN A 148 5.85 6.51 9.62
C ASN A 148 6.39 7.57 8.66
N ASP A 149 7.62 8.04 8.89
CA ASP A 149 8.23 9.12 8.10
C ASP A 149 8.33 8.83 6.60
N LYS A 150 8.58 7.57 6.23
CA LYS A 150 8.64 7.18 4.81
C LYS A 150 7.28 7.41 4.16
N ILE A 151 6.20 6.90 4.76
CA ILE A 151 4.84 7.07 4.23
C ILE A 151 4.47 8.55 4.21
N ARG A 152 4.73 9.30 5.28
CA ARG A 152 4.48 10.74 5.36
C ARG A 152 5.20 11.49 4.23
N SER A 153 6.48 11.21 4.01
CA SER A 153 7.29 11.86 2.96
C SER A 153 6.73 11.58 1.57
N THR A 154 6.40 10.31 1.26
CA THR A 154 5.75 9.93 0.00
C THR A 154 4.40 10.62 -0.17
N THR A 155 3.58 10.67 0.88
CA THR A 155 2.28 11.36 0.84
C THR A 155 2.42 12.85 0.59
N LYS A 156 3.38 13.53 1.24
CA LYS A 156 3.64 14.96 0.96
C LYS A 156 4.01 15.19 -0.50
N ALA A 157 4.88 14.34 -1.05
CA ALA A 157 5.29 14.43 -2.45
C ALA A 157 4.08 14.28 -3.38
N ASN A 158 3.24 13.27 -3.16
CA ASN A 158 2.03 13.02 -3.98
C ASN A 158 1.02 14.16 -3.86
N LEU A 159 0.78 14.67 -2.64
CA LEU A 159 -0.16 15.74 -2.38
C LEU A 159 0.25 17.05 -3.05
N CYS A 160 1.54 17.30 -3.28
CA CYS A 160 1.99 18.42 -4.09
C CYS A 160 1.39 18.37 -5.50
N PHE A 161 1.38 17.20 -6.14
CA PHE A 161 0.79 17.03 -7.48
C PHE A 161 -0.73 17.16 -7.45
N VAL A 162 -1.39 16.57 -6.45
CA VAL A 162 -2.84 16.72 -6.26
C VAL A 162 -3.23 18.18 -6.13
N TYR A 163 -2.50 18.96 -5.32
CA TYR A 163 -2.73 20.39 -5.18
C TYR A 163 -2.52 21.17 -6.48
N LEU A 164 -1.52 20.81 -7.28
CA LEU A 164 -1.34 21.40 -8.61
C LEU A 164 -2.53 21.10 -9.54
N HIS A 165 -3.02 19.85 -9.57
CA HIS A 165 -4.22 19.48 -10.33
C HIS A 165 -5.47 20.22 -9.85
N CYS A 166 -5.55 20.57 -8.57
CA CYS A 166 -6.63 21.38 -8.00
C CYS A 166 -6.45 22.89 -8.17
N GLY A 167 -5.37 23.37 -8.81
CA GLY A 167 -5.04 24.79 -8.91
C GLY A 167 -4.56 25.44 -7.60
N LYS A 168 -4.30 24.66 -6.55
CA LYS A 168 -3.82 25.12 -5.23
C LYS A 168 -2.30 25.30 -5.21
N VAL A 169 -1.78 26.17 -6.09
CA VAL A 169 -0.33 26.31 -6.35
C VAL A 169 0.46 26.72 -5.10
N GLU A 170 -0.03 27.66 -4.30
CA GLU A 170 0.69 28.12 -3.11
C GLU A 170 0.77 27.05 -2.02
N ALA A 171 -0.29 26.26 -1.84
CA ALA A 171 -0.28 25.11 -0.93
C ALA A 171 0.73 24.05 -1.40
N ALA A 172 0.79 23.78 -2.72
CA ALA A 172 1.79 22.87 -3.29
C ALA A 172 3.22 23.36 -3.03
N LYS A 173 3.50 24.65 -3.22
CA LYS A 173 4.84 25.23 -2.95
C LYS A 173 5.22 25.14 -1.48
N GLN A 174 4.30 25.49 -0.58
CA GLN A 174 4.53 25.42 0.86
C GLN A 174 4.84 23.97 1.28
N LEU A 175 4.08 23.00 0.77
CA LEU A 175 4.28 21.60 1.08
C LEU A 175 5.59 21.06 0.49
N ALA A 176 5.94 21.45 -0.73
CA ALA A 176 7.19 21.07 -1.38
C ALA A 176 8.41 21.57 -0.59
N GLY A 177 8.33 22.75 0.03
CA GLY A 177 9.40 23.28 0.90
C GLY A 177 9.62 22.48 2.19
N GLN A 178 8.73 21.55 2.54
CA GLN A 178 8.88 20.65 3.69
C GLN A 178 9.39 19.25 3.31
N LEU A 179 9.65 19.00 2.03
CA LEU A 179 10.24 17.74 1.58
C LEU A 179 11.74 17.72 1.91
N PRO A 180 12.30 16.54 2.20
CA PRO A 180 13.73 16.42 2.48
C PRO A 180 14.56 16.79 1.25
N HIS A 181 15.75 17.31 1.50
CA HIS A 181 16.69 17.63 0.44
C HIS A 181 17.35 16.36 -0.12
N VAL A 182 17.85 16.43 -1.36
CA VAL A 182 18.47 15.27 -2.04
C VAL A 182 19.67 14.68 -1.27
N TRP A 183 20.46 15.52 -0.60
CA TRP A 183 21.62 15.08 0.19
C TRP A 183 21.25 14.36 1.49
N GLU A 184 19.98 14.43 1.91
CA GLU A 184 19.44 13.71 3.07
C GLU A 184 18.86 12.35 2.67
N SER A 185 18.88 12.02 1.37
CA SER A 185 18.35 10.75 0.89
C SER A 185 19.19 9.56 1.34
N ARG A 186 18.54 8.40 1.46
CA ARG A 186 19.17 7.12 1.80
C ARG A 186 20.35 6.82 0.88
N GLU A 187 20.19 7.09 -0.42
CA GLU A 187 21.19 6.85 -1.44
C GLU A 187 22.48 7.65 -1.20
N MET A 188 22.40 8.83 -0.57
CA MET A 188 23.56 9.67 -0.26
C MET A 188 24.23 9.29 1.07
N ILE A 189 23.46 8.80 2.04
CA ILE A 189 23.96 8.52 3.39
C ILE A 189 24.47 7.09 3.56
N VAL A 190 23.77 6.08 3.01
CA VAL A 190 24.14 4.66 3.18
C VAL A 190 25.57 4.32 2.74
N PRO A 191 26.13 4.90 1.65
CA PRO A 191 27.52 4.64 1.26
C PRO A 191 28.56 5.06 2.31
N GLU A 192 28.24 6.04 3.16
CA GLU A 192 29.11 6.52 4.24
C GLU A 192 29.06 5.62 5.49
N MET A 193 28.11 4.69 5.53
CA MET A 193 27.96 3.71 6.61
C MET A 193 28.91 2.51 6.38
N SER A 194 29.12 1.69 7.41
CA SER A 194 30.07 0.56 7.41
C SER A 194 30.14 -0.22 6.09
N ALA A 195 31.37 -0.42 5.57
CA ALA A 195 31.61 -1.16 4.33
C ALA A 195 31.11 -2.62 4.36
N ALA A 196 30.89 -3.20 5.55
CA ALA A 196 30.35 -4.55 5.69
C ALA A 196 28.87 -4.67 5.26
N ASP A 197 28.12 -3.57 5.29
CA ASP A 197 26.67 -3.53 4.98
C ASP A 197 26.37 -2.85 3.63
N PHE A 198 27.41 -2.44 2.90
CA PHE A 198 27.26 -1.69 1.66
C PHE A 198 26.97 -2.60 0.45
N ASP A 199 25.73 -2.51 -0.05
CA ASP A 199 25.30 -3.18 -1.27
C ASP A 199 25.55 -2.29 -2.50
N LEU A 200 26.68 -2.53 -3.18
CA LEU A 200 27.09 -1.80 -4.38
C LEU A 200 26.03 -1.85 -5.50
N ASN A 201 25.27 -2.96 -5.62
CA ASN A 201 24.26 -3.09 -6.66
C ASN A 201 23.05 -2.20 -6.36
N LYS A 202 22.61 -2.13 -5.10
CA LYS A 202 21.55 -1.20 -4.67
C LYS A 202 21.97 0.25 -4.86
N PHE A 203 23.23 0.59 -4.58
CA PHE A 203 23.72 1.95 -4.80
C PHE A 203 23.73 2.33 -6.29
N LYS A 204 24.23 1.45 -7.17
CA LYS A 204 24.16 1.65 -8.64
C LYS A 204 22.72 1.82 -9.12
N LEU A 205 21.78 1.04 -8.58
CA LEU A 205 20.36 1.16 -8.88
C LEU A 205 19.81 2.53 -8.46
N GLY A 206 20.16 3.01 -7.26
CA GLY A 206 19.77 4.33 -6.77
C GLY A 206 20.30 5.49 -7.63
N ILE A 207 21.55 5.41 -8.07
CA ILE A 207 22.15 6.38 -9.01
C ILE A 207 21.35 6.39 -10.32
N THR A 208 21.14 5.21 -10.92
CA THR A 208 20.42 5.10 -12.18
C THR A 208 19.00 5.65 -12.05
N THR A 209 18.33 5.34 -10.94
CA THR A 209 16.98 5.87 -10.63
C THR A 209 16.96 7.38 -10.59
N THR A 210 17.95 7.98 -9.92
CA THR A 210 18.06 9.43 -9.79
C THR A 210 18.26 10.09 -11.16
N LEU A 211 19.11 9.52 -12.00
CA LEU A 211 19.33 9.99 -13.37
C LEU A 211 18.07 9.87 -14.23
N ASP A 212 17.32 8.77 -14.11
CA ASP A 212 16.04 8.58 -14.81
C ASP A 212 15.02 9.67 -14.43
N VAL A 213 14.94 9.99 -13.13
CA VAL A 213 14.03 11.04 -12.62
C VAL A 213 14.43 12.41 -13.17
N VAL A 214 15.72 12.75 -13.13
CA VAL A 214 16.23 14.04 -13.63
C VAL A 214 16.02 14.17 -15.13
N TYR A 215 16.37 13.13 -15.90
CA TYR A 215 16.13 13.08 -17.34
C TYR A 215 14.65 13.33 -17.66
N ALA A 216 13.74 12.60 -17.02
CA ALA A 216 12.31 12.74 -17.26
C ALA A 216 11.81 14.16 -16.96
N LYS A 217 12.35 14.79 -15.91
CA LYS A 217 12.03 16.16 -15.54
C LYS A 217 12.48 17.17 -16.59
N ILE A 218 13.71 17.05 -17.09
CA ILE A 218 14.23 17.93 -18.13
C ILE A 218 13.39 17.79 -19.40
N LYS A 219 13.10 16.56 -19.82
CA LYS A 219 12.28 16.30 -21.01
C LYS A 219 10.88 16.91 -20.89
N ALA A 220 10.22 16.72 -19.74
CA ALA A 220 8.92 17.30 -19.47
C ALA A 220 8.92 18.84 -19.51
N LEU A 221 10.03 19.49 -19.14
CA LEU A 221 10.19 20.94 -19.25
C LEU A 221 10.38 21.40 -20.70
N GLU A 222 11.12 20.65 -21.51
CA GLU A 222 11.30 20.94 -22.96
C GLU A 222 9.98 20.78 -23.73
N ASP A 223 9.15 19.79 -23.35
CA ASP A 223 7.86 19.48 -23.98
C ASP A 223 6.69 20.36 -23.48
N ASP A 224 6.93 21.30 -22.54
CA ASP A 224 5.92 22.06 -21.76
C ASP A 224 4.86 21.18 -21.06
N ASP A 225 5.14 19.88 -20.89
CA ASP A 225 4.30 18.93 -20.16
C ASP A 225 4.60 18.99 -18.66
N LYS A 226 4.05 20.02 -18.00
CA LYS A 226 4.17 20.22 -16.56
C LYS A 226 3.53 19.10 -15.72
N THR A 227 2.78 18.18 -16.33
CA THR A 227 2.03 17.10 -15.65
C THR A 227 2.68 15.72 -15.74
N SER A 228 3.59 15.48 -16.68
CA SER A 228 4.21 14.16 -16.91
C SER A 228 4.92 13.55 -15.70
N THR A 229 5.35 14.37 -14.74
CA THR A 229 6.10 13.86 -13.59
C THR A 229 5.27 12.97 -12.66
N SER A 230 3.94 13.16 -12.62
CA SER A 230 3.06 12.30 -11.82
C SER A 230 3.32 10.82 -12.13
N LYS A 231 3.54 10.47 -13.41
CA LYS A 231 3.81 9.11 -13.88
C LYS A 231 5.04 8.47 -13.26
N LEU A 232 6.07 9.23 -12.89
CA LEU A 232 7.34 8.68 -12.39
C LEU A 232 7.26 8.30 -10.90
N LEU A 233 6.57 9.13 -10.11
CA LEU A 233 6.22 8.80 -8.72
C LEU A 233 5.27 7.60 -8.65
N ILE A 234 4.41 7.47 -9.66
CA ILE A 234 3.33 6.47 -9.74
C ILE A 234 3.81 5.11 -10.28
N LEU A 235 4.56 5.10 -11.40
CA LEU A 235 4.96 3.87 -12.11
C LEU A 235 6.37 3.40 -11.71
N GLY A 236 7.09 4.22 -10.94
CA GLY A 236 8.47 4.00 -10.57
C GLY A 236 9.44 4.09 -11.75
N GLN A 237 10.70 3.75 -11.47
CA GLN A 237 11.86 3.86 -12.36
C GLN A 237 11.66 3.23 -13.75
N LYS A 238 10.84 2.18 -13.85
CA LYS A 238 10.71 1.35 -15.05
C LYS A 238 10.08 2.04 -16.26
N SER A 239 9.60 3.27 -16.08
CA SER A 239 9.07 4.11 -17.15
C SER A 239 10.14 4.52 -18.19
N PHE A 240 11.43 4.39 -17.87
CA PHE A 240 12.56 4.84 -18.71
C PHE A 240 13.57 3.73 -19.06
N GLU A 241 13.17 2.46 -18.96
CA GLU A 241 14.01 1.29 -19.29
C GLU A 241 14.53 1.30 -20.75
N HIS A 242 13.92 2.09 -21.64
CA HIS A 242 14.24 2.12 -23.07
C HIS A 242 15.26 3.20 -23.49
N VAL A 243 15.58 4.16 -22.62
CA VAL A 243 16.55 5.23 -22.94
C VAL A 243 17.93 4.80 -22.45
N ASN A 244 18.91 4.77 -23.34
CA ASN A 244 20.27 4.35 -22.98
C ASN A 244 20.97 5.43 -22.11
N PHE A 245 22.02 5.02 -21.40
CA PHE A 245 22.72 5.88 -20.45
C PHE A 245 23.34 7.12 -21.11
N ASP A 246 23.94 6.96 -22.29
CA ASP A 246 24.63 8.04 -22.99
C ASP A 246 23.67 9.15 -23.45
N GLU A 247 22.48 8.77 -23.93
CA GLU A 247 21.42 9.71 -24.30
C GLU A 247 20.97 10.53 -23.08
N LYS A 248 20.77 9.88 -21.93
CA LYS A 248 20.41 10.57 -20.67
C LYS A 248 21.48 11.57 -20.28
N MET A 249 22.74 11.14 -20.27
CA MET A 249 23.86 12.00 -19.87
C MET A 249 24.06 13.18 -20.83
N ASN A 250 23.90 12.97 -22.14
CA ASN A 250 23.99 14.04 -23.13
C ASN A 250 22.91 15.11 -22.91
N MET A 251 21.67 14.70 -22.65
CA MET A 251 20.57 15.62 -22.40
C MET A 251 20.77 16.40 -21.09
N ILE A 252 21.16 15.71 -20.01
CA ILE A 252 21.47 16.35 -18.73
C ILE A 252 22.62 17.35 -18.90
N THR A 253 23.69 16.98 -19.61
CA THR A 253 24.84 17.85 -19.87
C THR A 253 24.41 19.09 -20.66
N LYS A 254 23.59 18.92 -21.70
CA LYS A 254 23.07 20.03 -22.52
C LYS A 254 22.19 20.99 -21.69
N PHE A 255 21.37 20.47 -20.79
CA PHE A 255 20.51 21.29 -19.92
C PHE A 255 21.31 22.13 -18.91
N MET A 256 22.48 21.64 -18.50
CA MET A 256 23.36 22.31 -17.53
C MET A 256 24.34 23.32 -18.17
N ALA A 257 24.47 23.32 -19.50
CA ALA A 257 25.38 24.18 -20.26
C ALA A 257 24.74 25.54 -20.57
#